data_AF-A0A3S0XA51-F1
#
_entry.id   AF-A0A3S0XA51-F1
#
_cell.length_a   1.000
_cell.length_b   1.000
_cell.length_c   1.000
_cell.angle_alpha   90.00
_cell.angle_beta   90.00
_cell.angle_gamma   90.00
#
_symmetry.space_group_name_H-M   'P 1'
#
loop_
_entity.id
_entity.type
_entity.pdbx_description
1 polymer ?
#
loop_
_entity_poly.entity_id
_entity_poly.type
_entity_poly.pdbx_seq_one_letter_code
_entity_poly.pdbx_strand_id
1 'polypeptide(L)'
;MTSVTIYHNPDCGTSRNTLALIRNSGVEPMVIEYLKTLPTRDELADLIRRMGMPVRAVLREKGTPFAELGLEDPALTDEALLDAMIAHPILINRPIVVTPLGVRLCRPSEVVLDILPDAQRGAFAKENGEQVVDAAGRRIGKAFLRTRIMTADIQATPAARPAMGLFERYLSVWVALCIVAGIALGHLVPGLFHAIAAAEVAKVNLPVAVLIWLMIVPMLLKIELGALGQVKEHWRGVGVTLFINWAVKPFSMALLGTLFIGNLFAPLLPQDQISSYIAGLILLAAAPCTAMVFVWSNLCDGEPHYTLSQVALNDIIMVFAFAPLVGLLLGVASITVPWDTLLLSVLLYIVIPVVGAQLWRRSLLATGGEPALKRTLDLIQPVSLLALLTTLVLLFGFQGEQILAQPLVILLLAVPILIQVYFNAGLAYWLSRRFGVAWCVAAPAALIGASNFFELAVAAAISLFGLGSGAALATVVGVLVEVPVMLSVVKIVKATKPWYEGRTHA
;
A
#
# COMPACT_ATOMS: atom_id res chain seq x y z
N MET A 1 -36.34 -18.22 29.24
CA MET A 1 -35.57 -17.03 28.82
C MET A 1 -34.33 -17.52 28.11
N THR A 2 -34.04 -17.01 26.91
CA THR A 2 -32.83 -17.33 26.15
C THR A 2 -31.62 -16.78 26.90
N SER A 3 -30.86 -17.65 27.57
CA SER A 3 -29.66 -17.24 28.31
C SER A 3 -28.55 -16.89 27.32
N VAL A 4 -28.26 -15.59 27.18
CA VAL A 4 -27.12 -15.09 26.40
C VAL A 4 -26.12 -14.50 27.38
N THR A 5 -24.87 -14.94 27.29
CA THR A 5 -23.75 -14.41 28.10
C THR A 5 -22.70 -13.80 27.19
N ILE A 6 -22.15 -12.65 27.58
CA ILE A 6 -21.04 -12.02 26.88
C ILE A 6 -19.88 -11.74 27.83
N TYR A 7 -18.70 -12.25 27.47
CA TYR A 7 -17.43 -11.86 28.08
C TYR A 7 -16.97 -10.55 27.44
N HIS A 8 -17.28 -9.46 28.13
CA HIS A 8 -17.27 -8.10 27.62
C HIS A 8 -16.06 -7.30 28.10
N ASN A 9 -15.61 -6.35 27.28
CA ASN A 9 -14.71 -5.30 27.71
C ASN A 9 -15.26 -3.94 27.23
N PRO A 10 -15.63 -3.05 28.17
CA PRO A 10 -16.24 -1.77 27.83
C PRO A 10 -15.32 -0.84 27.04
N ASP A 11 -13.99 -1.01 27.11
CA ASP A 11 -13.02 -0.18 26.37
C ASP A 11 -12.82 -0.64 24.92
N CYS A 12 -13.51 -1.69 24.49
CA CYS A 12 -13.33 -2.29 23.17
C CYS A 12 -14.53 -2.07 22.25
N GLY A 13 -14.35 -1.32 21.17
CA GLY A 13 -15.41 -1.05 20.18
C GLY A 13 -16.07 -2.31 19.61
N THR A 14 -15.31 -3.35 19.26
CA THR A 14 -15.89 -4.63 18.81
C THR A 14 -16.77 -5.27 19.89
N SER A 15 -16.36 -5.18 21.16
CA SER A 15 -17.12 -5.73 22.29
C SER A 15 -18.42 -4.96 22.55
N ARG A 16 -18.39 -3.62 22.49
CA ARG A 16 -19.58 -2.76 22.62
C ARG A 16 -20.55 -2.97 21.46
N ASN A 17 -20.06 -3.06 20.22
CA ASN A 17 -20.88 -3.35 19.06
C ASN A 17 -21.57 -4.72 19.15
N THR A 18 -20.86 -5.76 19.60
CA THR A 18 -21.47 -7.08 19.83
C THR A 18 -22.54 -7.04 20.92
N LEU A 19 -22.29 -6.37 22.05
CA LEU A 19 -23.29 -6.19 23.11
C LEU A 19 -24.54 -5.48 22.58
N ALA A 20 -24.35 -4.42 21.79
CA ALA A 20 -25.44 -3.67 21.19
C ALA A 20 -26.25 -4.49 20.17
N LEU A 21 -25.60 -5.35 19.37
CA LEU A 21 -26.27 -6.30 18.47
C LEU A 21 -27.11 -7.35 19.21
N ILE A 22 -26.63 -7.83 20.37
CA ILE A 22 -27.40 -8.73 21.23
C ILE A 22 -28.64 -8.01 21.76
N ARG A 23 -28.47 -6.79 22.29
CA ARG A 23 -29.60 -5.97 22.77
C ARG A 23 -30.59 -5.61 21.65
N ASN A 24 -30.13 -5.47 20.41
CA ASN A 24 -30.98 -5.20 19.27
C ASN A 24 -31.86 -6.40 18.84
N SER A 25 -31.56 -7.63 19.28
CA SER A 25 -32.53 -8.75 19.20
C SER A 25 -33.59 -8.68 20.33
N GLY A 26 -33.40 -7.74 21.26
CA GLY A 26 -34.21 -7.51 22.46
C GLY A 26 -34.03 -8.56 23.54
N VAL A 27 -32.85 -9.19 23.56
CA VAL A 27 -32.36 -9.98 24.69
C VAL A 27 -31.45 -9.09 25.53
N GLU A 28 -31.67 -9.04 26.84
CA GLU A 28 -30.68 -8.46 27.76
C GLU A 28 -29.73 -9.57 28.22
N PRO A 29 -28.45 -9.55 27.81
CA PRO A 29 -27.53 -10.63 28.14
C PRO A 29 -26.95 -10.49 29.54
N MET A 30 -26.47 -11.60 30.10
CA MET A 30 -25.55 -11.56 31.23
C MET A 30 -24.19 -11.02 30.75
N VAL A 31 -23.79 -9.85 31.25
CA VAL A 31 -22.52 -9.21 30.91
C VAL A 31 -21.48 -9.54 31.96
N ILE A 32 -20.43 -10.25 31.56
CA ILE A 32 -19.28 -10.56 32.41
C ILE A 32 -18.11 -9.72 31.94
N GLU A 33 -17.70 -8.73 32.73
CA GLU A 33 -16.47 -7.99 32.47
C GLU A 33 -15.26 -8.88 32.81
N TYR A 34 -14.78 -9.64 31.83
CA TYR A 34 -13.84 -10.75 32.06
C TYR A 34 -12.47 -10.32 32.64
N LEU A 35 -12.12 -9.03 32.55
CA LEU A 35 -10.93 -8.48 33.19
C LEU A 35 -11.11 -8.23 34.70
N LYS A 36 -12.35 -8.13 35.18
CA LYS A 36 -12.70 -8.00 36.59
C LYS A 36 -13.12 -9.35 37.18
N THR A 37 -13.92 -10.09 36.43
CA THR A 37 -14.45 -11.39 36.81
C THR A 37 -14.02 -12.42 35.77
N LEU A 38 -12.80 -12.90 35.93
CA LEU A 38 -12.18 -13.86 35.02
C LEU A 38 -12.85 -15.23 35.14
N PRO A 39 -13.19 -15.92 34.03
CA PRO A 39 -13.60 -17.31 34.08
C PRO A 39 -12.48 -18.18 34.66
N THR A 40 -12.86 -19.25 35.36
CA THR A 40 -11.88 -20.25 35.80
C THR A 40 -11.18 -20.88 34.59
N ARG A 41 -10.01 -21.49 34.82
CA ARG A 41 -9.24 -22.17 33.78
C ARG A 41 -10.07 -23.20 33.01
N ASP A 42 -10.82 -24.02 33.72
CA ASP A 42 -11.65 -25.07 33.14
C ASP A 42 -12.83 -24.50 32.35
N GLU A 43 -13.44 -23.40 32.83
CA GLU A 43 -14.47 -22.67 32.10
C GLU A 43 -13.91 -22.02 30.83
N LEU A 44 -12.72 -21.43 30.88
CA LEU A 44 -12.07 -20.85 29.70
C LEU A 44 -11.75 -21.94 28.67
N ALA A 45 -11.20 -23.07 29.11
CA ALA A 45 -10.96 -24.22 28.24
C ALA A 45 -12.28 -24.76 27.64
N ASP A 46 -13.37 -24.80 28.42
CA ASP A 46 -14.70 -25.19 27.93
C ASP A 46 -15.23 -24.25 26.85
N LEU A 47 -15.13 -22.94 27.08
CA LEU A 47 -15.53 -21.93 26.10
C LEU A 47 -14.74 -22.09 24.80
N ILE A 48 -13.42 -22.25 24.88
CA ILE A 48 -12.56 -22.43 23.71
C ILE A 48 -12.93 -23.68 22.92
N ARG A 49 -13.13 -24.80 23.63
CA ARG A 49 -13.56 -26.07 23.03
C ARG A 49 -14.91 -25.92 22.30
N ARG A 50 -15.88 -25.26 22.93
CA ARG A 50 -17.22 -25.02 22.36
C ARG A 50 -17.23 -24.03 21.20
N MET A 51 -16.24 -23.14 21.11
CA MET A 51 -16.02 -22.31 19.92
C MET A 51 -15.51 -23.12 18.72
N GLY A 52 -14.87 -24.27 18.95
CA GLY A 52 -14.22 -25.07 17.92
C GLY A 52 -12.94 -24.41 17.39
N MET A 53 -12.24 -23.66 18.24
CA MET A 53 -11.00 -22.95 17.90
C MET A 53 -9.82 -23.52 18.69
N PRO A 54 -8.59 -23.56 18.13
CA PRO A 54 -7.41 -23.90 18.91
C PRO A 54 -7.15 -22.80 19.96
N VAL A 55 -6.62 -23.17 21.14
CA VAL A 55 -6.37 -22.22 22.25
C VAL A 55 -5.55 -21.02 21.78
N ARG A 56 -4.52 -21.28 20.97
CA ARG A 56 -3.66 -20.25 20.39
C ARG A 56 -4.40 -19.21 19.56
N ALA A 57 -5.47 -19.58 18.83
CA ALA A 57 -6.25 -18.63 18.04
C ALA A 57 -7.10 -17.68 18.91
N VAL A 58 -7.24 -17.98 20.20
CA VAL A 58 -7.95 -17.15 21.17
C VAL A 58 -6.99 -16.16 21.85
N LEU A 59 -5.67 -16.26 21.63
CA LEU A 59 -4.70 -15.29 22.13
C LEU A 59 -4.80 -13.95 21.39
N ARG A 60 -4.84 -12.89 22.19
CA ARG A 60 -4.71 -11.52 21.74
C ARG A 60 -3.24 -11.15 21.76
N GLU A 61 -2.68 -10.81 20.60
CA GLU A 61 -1.29 -10.35 20.49
C GLU A 61 -1.18 -8.84 20.78
N LYS A 62 -1.96 -8.02 20.07
CA LYS A 62 -1.79 -6.55 20.06
C LYS A 62 -2.23 -5.88 21.37
N GLY A 63 -1.31 -5.14 21.99
CA GLY A 63 -1.57 -4.38 23.22
C GLY A 63 -1.70 -5.29 24.45
N THR A 64 -0.85 -6.30 24.52
CA THR A 64 -0.75 -7.32 25.57
C THR A 64 0.73 -7.72 25.75
N PRO A 65 1.10 -8.40 26.85
CA PRO A 65 2.47 -8.89 27.04
C PRO A 65 2.82 -10.12 26.18
N PHE A 66 2.09 -10.41 25.09
CA PHE A 66 2.25 -11.62 24.27
C PHE A 66 3.69 -11.89 23.84
N ALA A 67 4.38 -10.88 23.29
CA ALA A 67 5.76 -11.01 22.83
C ALA A 67 6.78 -11.00 23.99
N GLU A 68 6.47 -10.31 25.09
CA GLU A 68 7.34 -10.28 26.28
C GLU A 68 7.36 -11.64 27.00
N LEU A 69 6.25 -12.38 26.89
CA LEU A 69 6.09 -13.72 27.44
C LEU A 69 6.51 -14.84 26.47
N GLY A 70 6.99 -14.51 25.27
CA GLY A 70 7.43 -15.48 24.26
C GLY A 70 6.32 -16.40 23.75
N LEU A 71 5.06 -15.94 23.75
CA LEU A 71 3.90 -16.78 23.39
C LEU A 71 3.82 -17.09 21.89
N GLU A 72 4.71 -16.51 21.08
CA GLU A 72 4.92 -16.85 19.67
C GLU A 72 5.53 -18.25 19.46
N ASP A 73 6.16 -18.84 20.48
CA ASP A 73 6.83 -20.13 20.34
C ASP A 73 5.81 -21.24 20.00
N PRO A 74 5.94 -21.89 18.81
CA PRO A 74 5.03 -22.96 18.40
C PRO A 74 5.16 -24.22 19.26
N ALA A 75 6.24 -24.38 20.02
CA ALA A 75 6.43 -25.52 20.92
C ALA A 75 5.59 -25.43 22.21
N LEU A 76 5.05 -24.24 22.54
CA LEU A 76 4.19 -24.07 23.72
C LEU A 76 2.90 -24.88 23.59
N THR A 77 2.57 -25.60 24.67
CA THR A 77 1.36 -26.41 24.77
C THR A 77 0.12 -25.56 25.05
N ASP A 78 -1.05 -26.07 24.66
CA ASP A 78 -2.33 -25.41 24.93
C ASP A 78 -2.54 -25.14 26.44
N GLU A 79 -2.06 -26.05 27.31
CA GLU A 79 -2.07 -25.87 28.76
C GLU A 79 -1.25 -24.66 29.21
N ALA A 80 -0.04 -24.47 28.66
CA ALA A 80 0.80 -23.30 28.97
C ALA A 80 0.17 -21.99 28.46
N LEU A 81 -0.51 -22.03 27.31
CA LEU A 81 -1.23 -20.88 26.78
C LEU A 81 -2.45 -20.51 27.64
N LEU A 82 -3.18 -21.51 28.15
CA LEU A 82 -4.27 -21.29 29.10
C LEU A 82 -3.75 -20.69 30.40
N ASP A 83 -2.64 -21.20 30.94
CA ASP A 83 -2.02 -20.66 32.16
C ASP A 83 -1.61 -19.20 31.97
N ALA A 84 -1.03 -18.86 30.81
CA ALA A 84 -0.71 -17.48 30.47
C ALA A 84 -1.97 -16.60 30.39
N MET A 85 -3.07 -17.08 29.80
CA MET A 85 -4.34 -16.33 29.75
C MET A 85 -4.95 -16.12 31.14
N ILE A 86 -4.81 -17.08 32.05
CA ILE A 86 -5.30 -16.95 33.43
C ILE A 86 -4.43 -15.95 34.22
N ALA A 87 -3.11 -16.01 34.07
CA ALA A 87 -2.18 -15.08 34.70
C ALA A 87 -2.31 -13.65 34.14
N HIS A 88 -2.57 -13.52 32.84
CA HIS A 88 -2.72 -12.24 32.15
C HIS A 88 -4.01 -12.21 31.33
N PRO A 89 -5.17 -11.95 31.95
CA PRO A 89 -6.49 -11.98 31.30
C PRO A 89 -6.57 -11.15 30.01
N ILE A 90 -5.80 -10.07 29.91
CA ILE A 90 -5.75 -9.21 28.73
C ILE A 90 -5.34 -9.94 27.44
N LEU A 91 -4.69 -11.11 27.55
CA LEU A 91 -4.35 -12.03 26.47
C LEU A 91 -5.56 -12.75 25.88
N ILE A 92 -6.73 -12.74 26.51
CA ILE A 92 -7.93 -13.38 25.97
C ILE A 92 -8.57 -12.47 24.91
N ASN A 93 -8.74 -12.99 23.69
CA ASN A 93 -9.49 -12.29 22.66
C ASN A 93 -10.98 -12.19 23.05
N ARG A 94 -11.55 -11.03 22.70
CA ARG A 94 -12.91 -10.63 23.07
C ARG A 94 -13.68 -10.08 21.86
N PRO A 95 -15.01 -10.00 21.94
CA PRO A 95 -15.87 -10.63 22.95
C PRO A 95 -16.11 -12.11 22.66
N ILE A 96 -16.20 -12.93 23.71
CA ILE A 96 -16.73 -14.30 23.61
C ILE A 96 -18.21 -14.24 23.99
N VAL A 97 -19.07 -14.81 23.15
CA VAL A 97 -20.53 -14.86 23.39
C VAL A 97 -20.99 -16.30 23.47
N VAL A 98 -21.81 -16.59 24.47
CA VAL A 98 -22.44 -17.89 24.70
C VAL A 98 -23.95 -17.73 24.52
N THR A 99 -24.54 -18.57 23.67
CA THR A 99 -25.98 -18.66 23.47
C THR A 99 -26.42 -20.13 23.43
N PRO A 100 -27.73 -20.44 23.41
CA PRO A 100 -28.21 -21.80 23.18
C PRO A 100 -27.84 -22.37 21.81
N LEU A 101 -27.50 -21.52 20.82
CA LEU A 101 -27.10 -21.94 19.47
C LEU A 101 -25.60 -22.22 19.35
N GLY A 102 -24.78 -21.77 20.31
CA GLY A 102 -23.34 -22.04 20.33
C GLY A 102 -22.52 -21.00 21.07
N VAL A 103 -21.19 -21.17 21.02
CA VAL A 103 -20.21 -20.21 21.55
C VAL A 103 -19.38 -19.66 20.39
N ARG A 104 -19.15 -18.34 20.35
CA ARG A 104 -18.31 -17.69 19.33
C ARG A 104 -17.44 -16.60 19.92
N LEU A 105 -16.23 -16.48 19.36
CA LEU A 105 -15.44 -15.26 19.43
C LEU A 105 -15.97 -14.30 18.35
N CYS A 106 -16.71 -13.27 18.75
CA CYS A 106 -17.39 -12.37 17.82
C CYS A 106 -16.45 -11.25 17.35
N ARG A 107 -15.42 -11.65 16.59
CA ARG A 107 -14.52 -10.76 15.85
C ARG A 107 -14.51 -11.17 14.38
N PRO A 108 -15.18 -10.43 13.49
CA PRO A 108 -15.86 -9.15 13.72
C PRO A 108 -17.19 -9.27 14.49
N SER A 109 -17.74 -8.15 14.97
CA SER A 109 -18.87 -8.13 15.93
C SER A 109 -20.14 -8.84 15.44
N GLU A 110 -20.40 -8.79 14.13
CA GLU A 110 -21.55 -9.33 13.41
C GLU A 110 -21.58 -10.86 13.33
N VAL A 111 -20.47 -11.53 13.67
CA VAL A 111 -20.45 -12.99 13.87
C VAL A 111 -21.45 -13.41 14.94
N VAL A 112 -21.79 -12.52 15.88
CA VAL A 112 -22.82 -12.80 16.90
C VAL A 112 -24.19 -13.10 16.28
N LEU A 113 -24.51 -12.53 15.11
CA LEU A 113 -25.78 -12.75 14.43
C LEU A 113 -25.99 -14.21 14.03
N ASP A 114 -24.91 -14.97 13.86
CA ASP A 114 -24.98 -16.38 13.45
C ASP A 114 -25.39 -17.30 14.61
N ILE A 115 -25.29 -16.83 15.86
CA ILE A 115 -25.60 -17.59 17.07
C ILE A 115 -26.67 -16.92 17.94
N LEU A 116 -27.30 -15.83 17.50
CA LEU A 116 -28.44 -15.24 18.21
C LEU A 116 -29.71 -16.05 17.95
N PRO A 117 -30.48 -16.42 18.99
CA PRO A 117 -31.73 -17.15 18.82
C PRO A 117 -32.84 -16.30 18.21
N ASP A 118 -32.81 -14.99 18.48
CA ASP A 118 -33.84 -14.04 18.06
C ASP A 118 -33.33 -13.14 16.92
N ALA A 119 -34.23 -12.84 15.97
CA ALA A 119 -33.93 -11.90 14.89
C ALA A 119 -33.73 -10.47 15.41
N GLN A 120 -33.04 -9.65 14.62
CA GLN A 120 -32.81 -8.24 14.94
C GLN A 120 -34.13 -7.45 14.80
N ARG A 121 -34.40 -6.54 15.75
CA ARG A 121 -35.67 -5.80 15.82
C ARG A 121 -35.67 -4.49 15.01
N GLY A 122 -34.50 -4.03 14.57
CA GLY A 122 -34.37 -2.81 13.78
C GLY A 122 -32.99 -2.67 13.16
N ALA A 123 -32.83 -1.62 12.36
CA ALA A 123 -31.56 -1.30 11.72
C ALA A 123 -30.46 -1.10 12.75
N PHE A 124 -29.25 -1.54 12.42
CA PHE A 124 -28.10 -1.42 13.29
C PHE A 124 -26.87 -0.97 12.51
N ALA A 125 -26.27 0.12 12.97
CA ALA A 125 -24.95 0.59 12.56
C ALA A 125 -23.96 0.44 13.71
N LYS A 126 -22.76 -0.05 13.40
CA LYS A 126 -21.63 -0.07 14.34
C LYS A 126 -21.20 1.36 14.69
N GLU A 127 -20.43 1.52 15.76
CA GLU A 127 -19.84 2.80 16.19
C GLU A 127 -19.03 3.54 15.11
N ASN A 128 -18.48 2.84 14.12
CA ASN A 128 -17.76 3.41 12.98
C ASN A 128 -18.68 3.86 11.83
N GLY A 129 -20.00 3.71 11.97
CA GLY A 129 -21.01 4.04 10.95
C GLY A 129 -21.31 2.92 9.95
N GLU A 130 -20.66 1.76 10.06
CA GLU A 130 -20.90 0.61 9.18
C GLU A 130 -22.28 0.00 9.45
N GLN A 131 -23.13 -0.06 8.42
CA GLN A 131 -24.46 -0.67 8.50
C GLN A 131 -24.37 -2.20 8.42
N VAL A 132 -24.88 -2.88 9.44
CA VAL A 132 -24.82 -4.35 9.56
C VAL A 132 -26.20 -4.98 9.39
N VAL A 133 -27.25 -4.26 9.79
CA VAL A 133 -28.63 -4.74 9.77
C VAL A 133 -29.51 -3.66 9.15
N ASP A 134 -30.38 -4.02 8.21
CA ASP A 134 -31.32 -3.11 7.56
C ASP A 134 -32.55 -2.81 8.44
N ALA A 135 -33.39 -1.89 7.99
CA ALA A 135 -34.63 -1.52 8.69
C ALA A 135 -35.64 -2.68 8.85
N ALA A 136 -35.49 -3.75 8.06
CA ALA A 136 -36.30 -4.96 8.15
C ALA A 136 -35.67 -6.03 9.05
N GLY A 137 -34.57 -5.73 9.76
CA GLY A 137 -33.89 -6.67 10.65
C GLY A 137 -33.00 -7.69 9.93
N ARG A 138 -32.71 -7.49 8.64
CA ARG A 138 -31.91 -8.41 7.82
C ARG A 138 -30.45 -7.97 7.76
N ARG A 139 -29.53 -8.94 7.77
CA ARG A 139 -28.08 -8.69 7.66
C ARG A 139 -27.73 -8.09 6.31
N ILE A 140 -26.91 -7.03 6.32
CA ILE A 140 -26.36 -6.35 5.14
C ILE A 140 -24.92 -6.88 4.91
N GLY A 141 -24.61 -7.36 3.70
CA GLY A 141 -23.27 -7.87 3.35
C GLY A 141 -23.21 -9.39 3.08
N LYS A 142 -22.09 -9.88 2.51
CA LYS A 142 -21.93 -11.27 2.04
C LYS A 142 -22.32 -12.29 3.13
N ALA A 143 -23.29 -13.14 2.81
CA ALA A 143 -23.62 -14.32 3.60
C ALA A 143 -22.38 -15.21 3.73
N PHE A 144 -21.87 -15.39 4.95
CA PHE A 144 -20.95 -16.50 5.21
C PHE A 144 -21.79 -17.77 5.14
N LEU A 145 -21.61 -18.52 4.05
CA LEU A 145 -22.37 -19.72 3.73
C LEU A 145 -22.48 -20.65 4.95
N ARG A 146 -23.72 -20.99 5.34
CA ARG A 146 -24.05 -22.19 6.10
C ARG A 146 -23.57 -23.39 5.28
N THR A 147 -22.38 -23.91 5.57
CA THR A 147 -21.95 -25.19 5.02
C THR A 147 -21.92 -26.24 6.12
N ARG A 148 -22.71 -27.29 5.91
CA ARG A 148 -22.81 -28.50 6.72
C ARG A 148 -21.43 -29.06 7.10
N ILE A 149 -21.39 -29.57 8.32
CA ILE A 149 -20.38 -30.48 8.84
C ILE A 149 -20.23 -31.67 7.88
N MET A 150 -19.08 -31.77 7.22
CA MET A 150 -18.50 -33.03 6.78
C MET A 150 -17.09 -33.06 7.35
N THR A 151 -16.87 -34.03 8.23
CA THR A 151 -15.58 -34.47 8.73
C THR A 151 -14.61 -34.73 7.58
N ALA A 152 -13.66 -33.82 7.41
CA ALA A 152 -12.39 -34.06 6.76
C ALA A 152 -11.37 -33.24 7.54
N ASP A 153 -10.26 -33.87 7.93
CA ASP A 153 -9.12 -33.21 8.58
C ASP A 153 -8.70 -31.99 7.77
N ILE A 154 -9.10 -30.80 8.23
CA ILE A 154 -8.51 -29.55 7.81
C ILE A 154 -7.60 -29.13 8.95
N GLN A 155 -6.35 -29.59 8.88
CA GLN A 155 -5.25 -28.81 9.43
C GLN A 155 -5.31 -27.44 8.75
N ALA A 156 -6.02 -26.50 9.37
CA ALA A 156 -5.99 -25.11 8.98
C ALA A 156 -4.63 -24.57 9.44
N THR A 157 -3.60 -24.83 8.65
CA THR A 157 -2.37 -24.05 8.67
C THR A 157 -2.82 -22.59 8.61
N PRO A 158 -2.45 -21.73 9.58
CA PRO A 158 -2.71 -20.31 9.42
C PRO A 158 -2.14 -19.92 8.06
N ALA A 159 -2.89 -19.15 7.28
CA ALA A 159 -2.36 -18.59 6.04
C ALA A 159 -1.09 -17.84 6.42
N ALA A 160 0.06 -18.48 6.21
CA ALA A 160 1.35 -17.89 6.47
C ALA A 160 1.35 -16.61 5.66
N ARG A 161 1.52 -15.47 6.35
CA ARG A 161 1.86 -14.23 5.66
C ARG A 161 3.01 -14.59 4.72
N PRO A 162 2.97 -14.28 3.42
CA PRO A 162 4.10 -14.56 2.57
C PRO A 162 5.31 -13.91 3.23
N ALA A 163 6.24 -14.73 3.70
CA ALA A 163 7.49 -14.24 4.24
C ALA A 163 8.10 -13.37 3.15
N MET A 164 8.53 -12.14 3.49
CA MET A 164 9.18 -11.26 2.50
C MET A 164 10.22 -12.08 1.76
N GLY A 165 10.04 -12.22 0.45
CA GLY A 165 10.94 -13.02 -0.36
C GLY A 165 12.37 -12.51 -0.17
N LEU A 166 13.37 -13.38 -0.33
CA LEU A 166 14.78 -12.98 -0.28
C LEU A 166 15.06 -11.75 -1.16
N PHE A 167 14.37 -11.66 -2.31
CA PHE A 167 14.41 -10.50 -3.18
C PHE A 167 13.95 -9.20 -2.51
N GLU A 168 12.74 -9.17 -1.92
CA GLU A 168 12.16 -7.98 -1.28
C GLU A 168 13.04 -7.51 -0.12
N ARG A 169 13.57 -8.46 0.65
CA ARG A 169 14.48 -8.19 1.77
C ARG A 169 15.78 -7.51 1.32
N TYR A 170 16.31 -7.88 0.16
CA TYR A 170 17.57 -7.34 -0.37
C TYR A 170 17.36 -6.35 -1.53
N LEU A 171 16.15 -5.82 -1.73
CA LEU A 171 15.81 -4.94 -2.84
C LEU A 171 16.77 -3.75 -2.96
N SER A 172 17.11 -3.11 -1.83
CA SER A 172 18.06 -1.99 -1.82
C SER A 172 19.47 -2.38 -2.27
N VAL A 173 19.90 -3.60 -1.94
CA VAL A 173 21.20 -4.14 -2.38
C VAL A 173 21.16 -4.43 -3.88
N TRP A 174 20.08 -5.04 -4.38
CA TRP A 174 19.90 -5.28 -5.80
C TRP A 174 19.89 -3.97 -6.60
N VAL A 175 19.16 -2.96 -6.13
CA VAL A 175 19.15 -1.63 -6.76
C VAL A 175 20.55 -1.00 -6.75
N ALA A 176 21.27 -1.06 -5.63
CA ALA A 176 22.65 -0.56 -5.55
C ALA A 176 23.58 -1.29 -6.54
N LEU A 177 23.47 -2.61 -6.66
CA LEU A 177 24.22 -3.40 -7.63
C LEU A 177 23.85 -3.01 -9.06
N CYS A 178 22.58 -2.80 -9.37
CA CYS A 178 22.12 -2.34 -10.69
C CYS A 178 22.63 -0.93 -11.03
N ILE A 179 22.70 -0.03 -10.06
CA ILE A 179 23.27 1.32 -10.23
C ILE A 179 24.76 1.20 -10.58
N VAL A 180 25.52 0.47 -9.75
CA VAL A 180 26.97 0.28 -9.96
C VAL A 180 27.24 -0.42 -11.29
N ALA A 181 26.52 -1.50 -11.58
CA ALA A 181 26.66 -2.24 -12.83
C ALA A 181 26.24 -1.38 -14.04
N GLY A 182 25.14 -0.64 -13.93
CA GLY A 182 24.67 0.27 -14.98
C GLY A 182 25.72 1.33 -15.31
N ILE A 183 26.20 2.08 -14.31
CA ILE A 183 27.22 3.11 -14.50
C ILE A 183 28.52 2.50 -15.06
N ALA A 184 28.98 1.38 -14.50
CA ALA A 184 30.20 0.71 -14.95
C ALA A 184 30.08 0.22 -16.40
N LEU A 185 28.99 -0.46 -16.76
CA LEU A 185 28.76 -0.96 -18.11
C LEU A 185 28.56 0.18 -19.12
N GLY A 186 27.83 1.23 -18.73
CA GLY A 186 27.65 2.44 -19.53
C GLY A 186 28.98 3.12 -19.86
N HIS A 187 29.93 3.10 -18.93
CA HIS A 187 31.27 3.65 -19.14
C HIS A 187 32.23 2.71 -19.87
N LEU A 188 32.17 1.40 -19.62
CA LEU A 188 33.09 0.42 -20.21
C LEU A 188 32.74 0.04 -21.65
N VAL A 189 31.44 0.02 -21.99
CA VAL A 189 30.95 -0.35 -23.33
C VAL A 189 29.88 0.65 -23.84
N PRO A 190 30.21 1.96 -23.93
CA PRO A 190 29.23 3.00 -24.28
C PRO A 190 28.59 2.77 -25.65
N GLY A 191 29.32 2.19 -26.61
CA GLY A 191 28.79 1.86 -27.93
C GLY A 191 27.59 0.91 -27.92
N LEU A 192 27.53 -0.04 -26.99
CA LEU A 192 26.38 -0.93 -26.82
C LEU A 192 25.15 -0.15 -26.32
N PHE A 193 25.33 0.70 -25.31
CA PHE A 193 24.25 1.51 -24.76
C PHE A 193 23.75 2.55 -25.76
N HIS A 194 24.63 3.14 -26.58
CA HIS A 194 24.21 4.01 -27.68
C HIS A 194 23.42 3.25 -28.76
N ALA A 195 23.79 2.02 -29.10
CA ALA A 195 23.03 1.21 -30.04
C ALA A 195 21.63 0.85 -29.51
N ILE A 196 21.53 0.48 -28.22
CA ILE A 196 20.24 0.22 -27.56
C ILE A 196 19.41 1.51 -27.43
N ALA A 197 20.06 2.64 -27.15
CA ALA A 197 19.43 3.95 -27.10
C ALA A 197 18.85 4.36 -28.46
N ALA A 198 19.59 4.09 -29.54
CA ALA A 198 19.20 4.39 -30.92
C ALA A 198 18.08 3.48 -31.46
N ALA A 199 17.72 2.40 -30.75
CA ALA A 199 16.57 1.57 -31.07
C ALA A 199 15.26 2.26 -30.68
N GLU A 200 14.97 3.40 -31.31
CA GLU A 200 13.79 4.22 -31.07
C GLU A 200 12.88 4.35 -32.29
N VAL A 201 11.59 4.46 -32.04
CA VAL A 201 10.57 4.81 -33.06
C VAL A 201 9.81 6.01 -32.53
N ALA A 202 9.74 7.10 -33.32
CA ALA A 202 9.09 8.34 -32.90
C ALA A 202 9.57 8.88 -31.53
N LYS A 203 10.89 8.82 -31.27
CA LYS A 203 11.56 9.21 -30.00
C LYS A 203 11.20 8.35 -28.79
N VAL A 204 10.60 7.19 -29.02
CA VAL A 204 10.30 6.20 -27.98
C VAL A 204 11.33 5.10 -28.07
N ASN A 205 12.10 4.90 -27.00
CA ASN A 205 13.04 3.79 -26.90
C ASN A 205 12.28 2.45 -26.75
N LEU A 206 12.33 1.62 -27.79
CA LEU A 206 11.56 0.36 -27.83
C LEU A 206 12.01 -0.66 -26.77
N PRO A 207 13.33 -0.92 -26.57
CA PRO A 207 13.78 -1.79 -25.48
C PRO A 207 13.25 -1.38 -24.11
N VAL A 208 13.35 -0.09 -23.76
CA VAL A 208 12.84 0.44 -22.50
C VAL A 208 11.32 0.30 -22.43
N ALA A 209 10.59 0.59 -23.51
CA ALA A 209 9.14 0.45 -23.53
C ALA A 209 8.66 -0.98 -23.26
N VAL A 210 9.30 -1.98 -23.88
CA VAL A 210 9.00 -3.39 -23.63
C VAL A 210 9.27 -3.77 -22.18
N LEU A 211 10.40 -3.33 -21.61
CA LEU A 211 10.72 -3.63 -20.21
C LEU A 211 9.74 -2.95 -19.24
N ILE A 212 9.34 -1.72 -19.51
CA ILE A 212 8.30 -1.02 -18.75
C ILE A 212 6.98 -1.78 -18.83
N TRP A 213 6.58 -2.27 -20.00
CA TRP A 213 5.37 -3.08 -20.14
C TRP A 213 5.46 -4.38 -19.34
N LEU A 214 6.55 -5.14 -19.48
CA LEU A 214 6.77 -6.37 -18.72
C LEU A 214 6.74 -6.14 -17.20
N MET A 215 7.25 -4.99 -16.77
CA MET A 215 7.28 -4.61 -15.36
C MET A 215 5.88 -4.24 -14.83
N ILE A 216 5.12 -3.43 -15.57
CA ILE A 216 3.82 -2.87 -15.13
C ILE A 216 2.68 -3.89 -15.25
N VAL A 217 2.71 -4.78 -16.25
CA VAL A 217 1.59 -5.69 -16.55
C VAL A 217 1.10 -6.52 -15.35
N PRO A 218 1.96 -7.18 -14.55
CA PRO A 218 1.48 -7.95 -13.40
C PRO A 218 0.76 -7.10 -12.37
N MET A 219 1.19 -5.86 -12.20
CA MET A 219 0.57 -4.92 -11.28
C MET A 219 -0.80 -4.49 -11.79
N LEU A 220 -0.94 -4.16 -13.08
CA LEU A 220 -2.22 -3.81 -13.68
C LEU A 220 -3.22 -4.98 -13.68
N LEU A 221 -2.74 -6.22 -13.76
CA LEU A 221 -3.58 -7.42 -13.63
C LEU A 221 -4.16 -7.60 -12.22
N LYS A 222 -3.47 -7.09 -11.17
CA LYS A 222 -3.97 -7.09 -9.79
C LYS A 222 -5.07 -6.05 -9.57
N ILE A 223 -5.17 -5.03 -10.42
CA ILE A 223 -6.17 -3.97 -10.29
C ILE A 223 -7.56 -4.53 -10.56
N GLU A 224 -8.39 -4.53 -9.53
CA GLU A 224 -9.79 -4.85 -9.61
C GLU A 224 -10.61 -3.56 -9.63
N LEU A 225 -11.18 -3.20 -10.79
CA LEU A 225 -12.06 -2.02 -10.89
C LEU A 225 -13.31 -2.13 -10.00
N GLY A 226 -13.74 -3.36 -9.67
CA GLY A 226 -14.80 -3.61 -8.68
C GLY A 226 -14.41 -3.25 -7.24
N ALA A 227 -13.12 -3.27 -6.91
CA ALA A 227 -12.60 -2.88 -5.59
C ALA A 227 -12.60 -1.36 -5.38
N LEU A 228 -12.92 -0.54 -6.40
CA LEU A 228 -13.17 0.90 -6.21
C LEU A 228 -14.34 1.16 -5.25
N GLY A 229 -15.26 0.21 -5.08
CA GLY A 229 -16.29 0.29 -4.05
C GLY A 229 -15.74 0.37 -2.62
N GLN A 230 -14.56 -0.22 -2.37
CA GLN A 230 -13.88 -0.24 -1.07
C GLN A 230 -13.19 1.09 -0.75
N VAL A 231 -13.02 1.99 -1.73
CA VAL A 231 -12.52 3.37 -1.50
C VAL A 231 -13.37 4.11 -0.45
N LYS A 232 -14.67 3.79 -0.37
CA LYS A 232 -15.58 4.39 0.62
C LYS A 232 -15.18 4.06 2.06
N GLU A 233 -14.58 2.90 2.30
CA GLU A 233 -14.17 2.45 3.64
C GLU A 233 -13.01 3.29 4.21
N HIS A 234 -12.12 3.75 3.33
CA HIS A 234 -10.95 4.55 3.70
C HIS A 234 -10.89 5.92 3.01
N TRP A 235 -12.06 6.49 2.69
CA TRP A 235 -12.17 7.68 1.84
C TRP A 235 -11.35 8.88 2.34
N ARG A 236 -11.21 9.04 3.67
CA ARG A 236 -10.38 10.09 4.26
C ARG A 236 -8.90 9.90 3.95
N GLY A 237 -8.40 8.67 4.05
CA GLY A 237 -7.03 8.33 3.69
C GLY A 237 -6.79 8.47 2.20
N VAL A 238 -7.75 8.02 1.38
CA VAL A 238 -7.67 8.15 -0.09
C VAL A 238 -7.67 9.62 -0.51
N GLY A 239 -8.53 10.44 0.08
CA GLY A 239 -8.61 11.88 -0.19
C GLY A 239 -7.31 12.61 0.14
N VAL A 240 -6.67 12.28 1.27
CA VAL A 240 -5.35 12.85 1.63
C VAL A 240 -4.30 12.48 0.59
N THR A 241 -4.18 11.22 0.23
CA THR A 241 -3.14 10.80 -0.73
C THR A 241 -3.37 11.36 -2.12
N LEU A 242 -4.63 11.43 -2.59
CA LEU A 242 -4.93 12.07 -3.88
C LEU A 242 -4.62 13.56 -3.86
N PHE A 243 -4.96 14.26 -2.78
CA PHE A 243 -4.63 15.66 -2.63
C PHE A 243 -3.11 15.88 -2.69
N ILE A 244 -2.34 15.03 -2.00
CA ILE A 244 -0.88 15.12 -2.03
C ILE A 244 -0.35 14.80 -3.44
N ASN A 245 -0.80 13.71 -4.06
CA ASN A 245 -0.29 13.25 -5.37
C ASN A 245 -0.56 14.23 -6.50
N TRP A 246 -1.75 14.85 -6.52
CA TRP A 246 -2.22 15.61 -7.68
C TRP A 246 -2.21 17.12 -7.46
N ALA A 247 -2.33 17.59 -6.23
CA ALA A 247 -2.37 19.02 -5.92
C ALA A 247 -1.12 19.54 -5.22
N VAL A 248 -0.48 18.76 -4.34
CA VAL A 248 0.69 19.24 -3.58
C VAL A 248 2.00 18.87 -4.26
N LYS A 249 2.22 17.59 -4.56
CA LYS A 249 3.51 17.08 -5.03
C LYS A 249 3.97 17.71 -6.36
N PRO A 250 3.14 17.80 -7.42
CA PRO A 250 3.59 18.37 -8.69
C PRO A 250 3.89 19.87 -8.58
N PHE A 251 3.04 20.61 -7.88
CA PHE A 251 3.16 22.06 -7.72
C PHE A 251 4.29 22.46 -6.76
N SER A 252 4.45 21.73 -5.66
CA SER A 252 5.60 21.94 -4.76
C SER A 252 6.91 21.62 -5.47
N MET A 253 6.96 20.64 -6.39
CA MET A 253 8.18 20.38 -7.15
C MET A 253 8.46 21.48 -8.16
N ALA A 254 7.44 21.98 -8.86
CA ALA A 254 7.62 23.13 -9.74
C ALA A 254 8.19 24.33 -8.96
N LEU A 255 7.64 24.63 -7.78
CA LEU A 255 8.14 25.68 -6.90
C LEU A 255 9.59 25.42 -6.44
N LEU A 256 9.89 24.22 -5.96
CA LEU A 256 11.23 23.85 -5.48
C LEU A 256 12.24 23.82 -6.63
N GLY A 257 11.86 23.35 -7.82
CA GLY A 257 12.67 23.37 -9.02
C GLY A 257 13.02 24.80 -9.44
N THR A 258 12.03 25.69 -9.53
CA THR A 258 12.30 27.11 -9.83
C THR A 258 13.14 27.78 -8.75
N LEU A 259 12.86 27.53 -7.46
CA LEU A 259 13.60 28.14 -6.36
C LEU A 259 15.06 27.66 -6.28
N PHE A 260 15.27 26.35 -6.27
CA PHE A 260 16.60 25.76 -6.07
C PHE A 260 17.38 25.72 -7.39
N ILE A 261 16.81 25.20 -8.48
CA ILE A 261 17.53 25.01 -9.74
C ILE A 261 17.52 26.29 -10.58
N GLY A 262 16.37 26.97 -10.66
CA GLY A 262 16.19 28.18 -11.46
C GLY A 262 16.83 29.43 -10.86
N ASN A 263 16.96 29.52 -9.53
CA ASN A 263 17.46 30.72 -8.86
C ASN A 263 18.69 30.44 -7.99
N LEU A 264 18.56 29.68 -6.91
CA LEU A 264 19.61 29.56 -5.88
C LEU A 264 20.88 28.87 -6.41
N PHE A 265 20.73 27.80 -7.17
CA PHE A 265 21.81 27.00 -7.72
C PHE A 265 22.08 27.30 -9.19
N ALA A 266 21.31 28.21 -9.81
CA ALA A 266 21.51 28.58 -11.21
C ALA A 266 22.97 28.94 -11.55
N PRO A 267 23.73 29.69 -10.73
CA PRO A 267 25.14 29.99 -11.03
C PRO A 267 26.08 28.78 -11.01
N LEU A 268 25.67 27.69 -10.35
CA LEU A 268 26.46 26.46 -10.18
C LEU A 268 26.09 25.37 -11.21
N LEU A 269 25.09 25.64 -12.05
CA LEU A 269 24.53 24.69 -13.01
C LEU A 269 24.83 25.13 -14.46
N PRO A 270 24.92 24.17 -15.41
CA PRO A 270 24.98 24.49 -16.83
C PRO A 270 23.74 25.29 -17.27
N GLN A 271 23.95 26.52 -17.74
CA GLN A 271 22.88 27.48 -18.02
C GLN A 271 21.89 27.00 -19.09
N ASP A 272 22.38 26.22 -20.05
CA ASP A 272 21.62 25.62 -21.14
C ASP A 272 20.69 24.47 -20.68
N GLN A 273 20.95 23.90 -19.51
CA GLN A 273 20.22 22.73 -19.00
C GLN A 273 19.27 23.04 -17.85
N ILE A 274 19.29 24.26 -17.27
CA ILE A 274 18.47 24.65 -16.11
C ILE A 274 16.98 24.32 -16.33
N SER A 275 16.42 24.76 -17.45
CA SER A 275 15.02 24.50 -17.79
C SER A 275 14.75 23.00 -17.97
N SER A 276 15.71 22.24 -18.50
CA SER A 276 15.60 20.79 -18.66
C SER A 276 15.62 20.07 -17.31
N TYR A 277 16.49 20.46 -16.38
CA TYR A 277 16.51 19.93 -15.02
C TYR A 277 15.17 20.16 -14.29
N ILE A 278 14.63 21.38 -14.39
CA ILE A 278 13.31 21.71 -13.81
C ILE A 278 12.21 20.85 -14.46
N ALA A 279 12.24 20.66 -15.78
CA ALA A 279 11.29 19.79 -16.47
C ALA A 279 11.34 18.35 -15.94
N GLY A 280 12.54 17.80 -15.77
CA GLY A 280 12.73 16.45 -15.24
C GLY A 280 12.21 16.30 -13.80
N LEU A 281 12.44 17.30 -12.95
CA LEU A 281 11.89 17.32 -11.59
C LEU A 281 10.35 17.34 -11.61
N ILE A 282 9.74 18.16 -12.47
CA ILE A 282 8.28 18.23 -12.63
C ILE A 282 7.72 16.90 -13.13
N LEU A 283 8.35 16.28 -14.15
CA LEU A 283 7.94 14.98 -14.66
C LEU A 283 8.00 13.89 -13.58
N LEU A 284 9.07 13.87 -12.78
CA LEU A 284 9.23 12.95 -11.66
C LEU A 284 8.10 13.13 -10.63
N ALA A 285 7.78 14.37 -10.27
CA ALA A 285 6.74 14.68 -9.28
C ALA A 285 5.31 14.56 -9.82
N ALA A 286 5.10 14.61 -11.13
CA ALA A 286 3.77 14.42 -11.72
C ALA A 286 3.36 12.95 -11.82
N ALA A 287 4.31 12.02 -11.69
CA ALA A 287 4.08 10.58 -11.83
C ALA A 287 3.93 9.90 -10.44
N PRO A 288 2.72 9.48 -10.01
CA PRO A 288 2.52 8.79 -8.74
C PRO A 288 3.00 7.35 -8.82
N CYS A 289 3.67 6.85 -7.78
CA CYS A 289 4.16 5.47 -7.76
C CYS A 289 3.03 4.44 -7.70
N THR A 290 3.24 3.32 -8.38
CA THR A 290 2.23 2.30 -8.66
C THR A 290 2.66 0.93 -8.11
N ALA A 291 3.90 0.53 -8.33
CA ALA A 291 4.42 -0.78 -7.94
C ALA A 291 5.10 -0.78 -6.55
N MET A 292 6.04 0.13 -6.31
CA MET A 292 6.90 0.11 -5.11
C MET A 292 6.12 0.43 -3.82
N VAL A 293 4.95 1.06 -3.95
CA VAL A 293 4.06 1.37 -2.83
C VAL A 293 3.59 0.14 -2.05
N PHE A 294 3.52 -1.04 -2.67
CA PHE A 294 3.22 -2.28 -1.94
C PHE A 294 4.35 -2.67 -1.00
N VAL A 295 5.60 -2.49 -1.41
CA VAL A 295 6.77 -2.75 -0.55
C VAL A 295 6.78 -1.77 0.62
N TRP A 296 6.57 -0.48 0.34
CA TRP A 296 6.49 0.55 1.38
C TRP A 296 5.36 0.30 2.38
N SER A 297 4.18 -0.07 1.88
CA SER A 297 3.02 -0.43 2.71
C SER A 297 3.31 -1.65 3.57
N ASN A 298 3.89 -2.72 3.00
CA ASN A 298 4.24 -3.93 3.73
C ASN A 298 5.27 -3.66 4.84
N LEU A 299 6.29 -2.84 4.59
CA LEU A 299 7.30 -2.50 5.60
C LEU A 299 6.72 -1.75 6.81
N CYS A 300 5.62 -1.03 6.62
CA CYS A 300 4.89 -0.30 7.65
C CYS A 300 3.63 -1.02 8.15
N ASP A 301 3.46 -2.33 7.89
CA ASP A 301 2.26 -3.08 8.30
C ASP A 301 0.95 -2.41 7.84
N GLY A 302 0.98 -1.87 6.62
CA GLY A 302 -0.09 -1.11 6.01
C GLY A 302 -1.29 -1.96 5.60
N GLU A 303 -2.45 -1.31 5.47
CA GLU A 303 -3.70 -1.94 5.04
C GLU A 303 -3.65 -2.29 3.52
N PRO A 304 -3.67 -3.59 3.14
CA PRO A 304 -3.53 -4.00 1.75
C PRO A 304 -4.69 -3.52 0.86
N HIS A 305 -5.92 -3.52 1.40
CA HIS A 305 -7.10 -3.07 0.64
C HIS A 305 -7.00 -1.59 0.27
N TYR A 306 -6.61 -0.76 1.24
CA TYR A 306 -6.33 0.65 1.00
C TYR A 306 -5.26 0.85 -0.08
N THR A 307 -4.14 0.13 0.03
CA THR A 307 -3.01 0.25 -0.91
C THR A 307 -3.45 -0.11 -2.33
N LEU A 308 -4.16 -1.23 -2.49
CA LEU A 308 -4.67 -1.68 -3.77
C LEU A 308 -5.67 -0.69 -4.39
N SER A 309 -6.64 -0.21 -3.60
CA SER A 309 -7.63 0.76 -4.07
C SER A 309 -6.99 2.10 -4.44
N GLN A 310 -6.01 2.56 -3.66
CA GLN A 310 -5.29 3.82 -3.93
C GLN A 310 -4.49 3.74 -5.22
N VAL A 311 -3.81 2.61 -5.43
CA VAL A 311 -3.07 2.31 -6.66
C VAL A 311 -3.99 2.32 -7.88
N ALA A 312 -5.09 1.58 -7.82
CA ALA A 312 -6.06 1.54 -8.90
C ALA A 312 -6.60 2.93 -9.26
N LEU A 313 -6.88 3.74 -8.24
CA LEU A 313 -7.40 5.09 -8.41
C LEU A 313 -6.34 6.05 -8.99
N ASN A 314 -5.10 5.97 -8.54
CA ASN A 314 -3.99 6.74 -9.10
C ASN A 314 -3.79 6.43 -10.59
N ASP A 315 -3.81 5.14 -10.97
CA ASP A 315 -3.61 4.72 -12.37
C ASP A 315 -4.70 5.25 -13.28
N ILE A 316 -5.97 5.20 -12.83
CA ILE A 316 -7.10 5.76 -13.58
C ILE A 316 -6.95 7.27 -13.73
N ILE A 317 -6.65 7.99 -12.64
CA ILE A 317 -6.49 9.45 -12.70
C ILE A 317 -5.31 9.81 -13.62
N MET A 318 -4.23 9.04 -13.58
CA MET A 318 -3.02 9.27 -14.37
C MET A 318 -3.28 9.25 -15.88
N VAL A 319 -4.18 8.39 -16.37
CA VAL A 319 -4.59 8.37 -17.79
C VAL A 319 -5.08 9.74 -18.27
N PHE A 320 -5.81 10.48 -17.42
CA PHE A 320 -6.44 11.74 -17.79
C PHE A 320 -5.69 12.97 -17.29
N ALA A 321 -5.05 12.89 -16.13
CA ALA A 321 -4.48 14.03 -15.43
C ALA A 321 -2.99 14.23 -15.69
N PHE A 322 -2.23 13.18 -16.02
CA PHE A 322 -0.77 13.28 -16.17
C PHE A 322 -0.38 14.27 -17.27
N ALA A 323 -0.87 14.08 -18.50
CA ALA A 323 -0.50 14.93 -19.63
C ALA A 323 -0.93 16.40 -19.44
N PRO A 324 -2.20 16.70 -19.03
CA PRO A 324 -2.61 18.07 -18.79
C PRO A 324 -1.86 18.74 -17.65
N LEU A 325 -1.58 18.02 -16.56
CA LEU A 325 -0.86 18.56 -15.40
C LEU A 325 0.60 18.89 -15.75
N VAL A 326 1.29 17.97 -16.43
CA VAL A 326 2.65 18.19 -16.92
C VAL A 326 2.67 19.36 -17.91
N GLY A 327 1.73 19.38 -18.86
CA GLY A 327 1.63 20.48 -19.84
C GLY A 327 1.41 21.83 -19.18
N LEU A 328 0.55 21.91 -18.17
CA LEU A 328 0.32 23.11 -17.36
C LEU A 328 1.58 23.55 -16.63
N LEU A 329 2.23 22.65 -15.88
CA LEU A 329 3.37 22.99 -15.03
C LEU A 329 4.61 23.36 -15.86
N LEU A 330 4.87 22.66 -16.96
CA LEU A 330 5.93 23.02 -17.90
C LEU A 330 5.63 24.36 -18.58
N GLY A 331 4.37 24.61 -18.95
CA GLY A 331 3.95 25.90 -19.50
C GLY A 331 4.15 27.06 -18.51
N VAL A 332 3.82 26.88 -17.24
CA VAL A 332 4.07 27.86 -16.17
C VAL A 332 5.58 28.08 -15.97
N ALA A 333 6.39 27.03 -16.12
CA ALA A 333 7.85 27.13 -16.11
C ALA A 333 8.44 27.70 -17.42
N SER A 334 7.61 28.18 -18.35
CA SER A 334 8.03 28.71 -19.67
C SER A 334 8.82 27.72 -20.54
N ILE A 335 8.51 26.42 -20.40
CA ILE A 335 9.13 25.33 -21.16
C ILE A 335 8.17 24.90 -22.27
N THR A 336 8.63 24.89 -23.52
CA THR A 336 7.81 24.45 -24.66
C THR A 336 7.47 22.97 -24.57
N VAL A 337 6.18 22.64 -24.61
CA VAL A 337 5.69 21.27 -24.46
C VAL A 337 5.41 20.66 -25.84
N PRO A 338 6.10 19.59 -26.25
CA PRO A 338 5.78 18.87 -27.48
C PRO A 338 4.57 17.96 -27.23
N TRP A 339 3.36 18.51 -27.40
CA TRP A 339 2.10 17.84 -27.10
C TRP A 339 1.93 16.50 -27.83
N ASP A 340 2.37 16.41 -29.08
CA ASP A 340 2.29 15.15 -29.85
C ASP A 340 3.09 14.03 -29.17
N THR A 341 4.31 14.33 -28.74
CA THR A 341 5.18 13.37 -28.05
C THR A 341 4.69 13.06 -26.64
N LEU A 342 4.15 14.05 -25.92
CA LEU A 342 3.58 13.86 -24.59
C LEU A 342 2.35 12.96 -24.64
N LEU A 343 1.42 13.20 -25.58
CA LEU A 343 0.23 12.38 -25.78
C LEU A 343 0.59 10.96 -26.26
N LEU A 344 1.56 10.84 -27.16
CA LEU A 344 2.08 9.54 -27.59
C LEU A 344 2.66 8.75 -26.40
N SER A 345 3.42 9.42 -25.53
CA SER A 345 3.99 8.81 -24.33
C SER A 345 2.91 8.32 -23.37
N VAL A 346 1.86 9.12 -23.13
CA VAL A 346 0.71 8.71 -22.31
C VAL A 346 -0.02 7.52 -22.92
N LEU A 347 -0.27 7.55 -24.23
CA LEU A 347 -0.93 6.46 -24.94
C LEU A 347 -0.12 5.17 -24.81
N LEU A 348 1.19 5.24 -25.05
CA LEU A 348 2.07 4.08 -25.08
C LEU A 348 2.39 3.51 -23.69
N TYR A 349 2.69 4.36 -22.72
CA TYR A 349 3.18 3.92 -21.41
C TYR A 349 2.06 3.74 -20.38
N ILE A 350 0.88 4.31 -20.62
CA ILE A 350 -0.24 4.25 -19.67
C ILE A 350 -1.44 3.56 -20.31
N VAL A 351 -2.01 4.14 -21.39
CA VAL A 351 -3.31 3.69 -21.91
C VAL A 351 -3.25 2.28 -22.48
N ILE A 352 -2.28 1.99 -23.37
CA ILE A 352 -2.14 0.67 -24.01
C ILE A 352 -1.92 -0.44 -22.96
N PRO A 353 -0.97 -0.31 -22.01
CA PRO A 353 -0.78 -1.29 -20.93
C PRO A 353 -2.03 -1.50 -20.08
N VAL A 354 -2.72 -0.42 -19.68
CA VAL A 354 -3.96 -0.49 -18.88
C VAL A 354 -5.04 -1.26 -19.64
N VAL A 355 -5.31 -0.91 -20.90
CA VAL A 355 -6.32 -1.59 -21.72
C VAL A 355 -5.95 -3.06 -21.91
N GLY A 356 -4.70 -3.35 -22.30
CA GLY A 356 -4.22 -4.72 -22.53
C GLY A 356 -4.31 -5.59 -21.28
N ALA A 357 -3.85 -5.09 -20.14
CA ALA A 357 -3.93 -5.80 -18.87
C ALA A 357 -5.38 -6.03 -18.43
N GLN A 358 -6.26 -5.05 -18.58
CA GLN A 358 -7.68 -5.21 -18.20
C GLN A 358 -8.42 -6.21 -19.09
N LEU A 359 -8.13 -6.23 -20.41
CA LEU A 359 -8.67 -7.24 -21.32
C LEU A 359 -8.16 -8.64 -20.96
N TRP A 360 -6.87 -8.78 -20.66
CA TRP A 360 -6.28 -10.05 -20.26
C TRP A 360 -6.84 -10.54 -18.91
N ARG A 361 -6.96 -9.66 -17.92
CA ARG A 361 -7.60 -9.97 -16.63
C ARG A 361 -9.02 -10.49 -16.82
N ARG A 362 -9.84 -9.80 -17.64
CA ARG A 362 -11.21 -10.23 -17.94
C ARG A 362 -11.25 -11.62 -18.56
N SER A 363 -10.34 -11.92 -19.50
CA SER A 363 -10.23 -13.23 -20.12
C SER A 363 -9.86 -14.34 -19.12
N LEU A 364 -8.90 -14.08 -18.23
CA LEU A 364 -8.49 -15.03 -17.18
C LEU A 364 -9.62 -15.34 -16.21
N LEU A 365 -10.35 -14.30 -15.77
CA LEU A 365 -11.48 -14.47 -14.85
C LEU A 365 -12.66 -15.19 -15.50
N ALA A 366 -12.92 -14.94 -16.79
CA ALA A 366 -13.99 -15.61 -17.53
C ALA A 366 -13.72 -17.11 -17.77
N THR A 367 -12.45 -17.50 -17.92
CA THR A 367 -12.06 -18.89 -18.22
C THR A 367 -11.79 -19.73 -16.98
N GLY A 368 -11.15 -19.18 -15.95
CA GLY A 368 -10.73 -19.95 -14.78
C GLY A 368 -10.81 -19.22 -13.43
N GLY A 369 -11.48 -18.06 -13.37
CA GLY A 369 -11.70 -17.31 -12.14
C GLY A 369 -10.41 -16.85 -11.43
N GLU A 370 -10.52 -16.59 -10.13
CA GLU A 370 -9.40 -16.16 -9.28
C GLU A 370 -8.19 -17.11 -9.28
N PRO A 371 -8.35 -18.46 -9.30
CA PRO A 371 -7.21 -19.37 -9.37
C PRO A 371 -6.37 -19.22 -10.64
N ALA A 372 -7.00 -18.99 -11.80
CA ALA A 372 -6.29 -18.77 -13.05
C ALA A 372 -5.51 -17.45 -13.02
N LEU A 373 -6.12 -16.38 -12.52
CA LEU A 373 -5.45 -15.10 -12.33
C LEU A 373 -4.24 -15.23 -11.40
N LYS A 374 -4.41 -15.91 -10.25
CA LYS A 374 -3.33 -16.15 -9.29
C LYS A 374 -2.17 -16.93 -9.94
N ARG A 375 -2.46 -18.02 -10.65
CA ARG A 375 -1.43 -18.82 -11.34
C ARG A 375 -0.67 -17.98 -12.38
N THR A 376 -1.38 -17.16 -13.16
CA THR A 376 -0.73 -16.27 -14.13
C THR A 376 0.14 -15.24 -13.43
N LEU A 377 -0.34 -14.60 -12.37
CA LEU A 377 0.42 -13.64 -11.55
C LEU A 377 1.70 -14.27 -11.00
N ASP A 378 1.62 -15.48 -10.43
CA ASP A 378 2.77 -16.20 -9.87
C ASP A 378 3.84 -16.50 -10.94
N LEU A 379 3.44 -16.71 -12.20
CA LEU A 379 4.35 -16.95 -13.33
C LEU A 379 5.03 -15.67 -13.86
N ILE A 380 4.30 -14.56 -13.92
CA ILE A 380 4.80 -13.30 -14.51
C ILE A 380 5.51 -12.40 -13.49
N GLN A 381 5.25 -12.57 -12.19
CA GLN A 381 5.85 -11.76 -11.13
C GLN A 381 7.39 -11.79 -11.16
N PRO A 382 8.08 -12.94 -11.32
CA PRO A 382 9.55 -12.96 -11.45
C PRO A 382 10.07 -12.25 -12.71
N VAL A 383 9.31 -12.31 -13.80
CA VAL A 383 9.66 -11.63 -15.06
C VAL A 383 9.61 -10.11 -14.89
N SER A 384 8.60 -9.60 -14.18
CA SER A 384 8.51 -8.17 -13.86
C SER A 384 9.66 -7.69 -12.98
N LEU A 385 10.10 -8.50 -12.01
CA LEU A 385 11.29 -8.18 -11.20
C LEU A 385 12.56 -8.14 -12.05
N LEU A 386 12.75 -9.11 -12.95
CA LEU A 386 13.89 -9.11 -13.87
C LEU A 386 13.84 -7.90 -14.82
N ALA A 387 12.64 -7.56 -15.33
CA ALA A 387 12.44 -6.39 -16.19
C ALA A 387 12.75 -5.09 -15.43
N LEU A 388 12.32 -4.95 -14.17
CA LEU A 388 12.67 -3.82 -13.30
C LEU A 388 14.18 -3.66 -13.14
N LEU A 389 14.89 -4.73 -12.76
CA LEU A 389 16.35 -4.68 -12.60
C LEU A 389 17.08 -4.38 -13.92
N THR A 390 16.61 -4.96 -15.01
CA THR A 390 17.17 -4.71 -16.36
C THR A 390 16.96 -3.26 -16.77
N THR A 391 15.76 -2.71 -16.54
CA THR A 391 15.46 -1.29 -16.76
C THR A 391 16.39 -0.43 -15.94
N LEU A 392 16.59 -0.71 -14.65
CA LEU A 392 17.52 0.06 -13.82
C LEU A 392 18.94 0.05 -14.38
N VAL A 393 19.48 -1.11 -14.74
CA VAL A 393 20.82 -1.21 -15.37
C VAL A 393 20.89 -0.39 -16.66
N LEU A 394 19.85 -0.46 -17.51
CA LEU A 394 19.79 0.33 -18.74
C LEU A 394 19.71 1.83 -18.50
N LEU A 395 18.84 2.29 -17.60
CA LEU A 395 18.68 3.71 -17.29
C LEU A 395 19.97 4.31 -16.72
N PHE A 396 20.63 3.59 -15.79
CA PHE A 396 21.92 4.03 -15.24
C PHE A 396 23.07 3.89 -16.24
N GLY A 397 23.01 2.92 -17.16
CA GLY A 397 24.01 2.81 -18.23
C GLY A 397 23.88 3.89 -19.28
N PHE A 398 22.65 4.28 -19.65
CA PHE A 398 22.40 5.44 -20.53
C PHE A 398 22.93 6.74 -19.94
N GLN A 399 22.85 6.91 -18.62
CA GLN A 399 23.32 8.10 -17.92
C GLN A 399 24.72 7.93 -17.29
N GLY A 400 25.41 6.82 -17.53
CA GLY A 400 26.65 6.47 -16.81
C GLY A 400 27.73 7.54 -16.97
N GLU A 401 27.95 8.01 -18.19
CA GLU A 401 28.92 9.08 -18.46
C GLU A 401 28.53 10.42 -17.82
N GLN A 402 27.25 10.80 -17.89
CA GLN A 402 26.77 12.05 -17.29
C GLN A 402 26.88 12.01 -15.77
N ILE A 403 26.59 10.86 -15.16
CA ILE A 403 26.67 10.67 -13.71
C ILE A 403 28.10 10.83 -13.21
N LEU A 404 29.07 10.28 -13.94
CA LEU A 404 30.49 10.40 -13.60
C LEU A 404 31.03 11.82 -13.88
N ALA A 405 30.55 12.47 -14.94
CA ALA A 405 31.00 13.80 -15.33
C ALA A 405 30.44 14.94 -14.44
N GLN A 406 29.23 14.77 -13.88
CA GLN A 406 28.50 15.86 -13.22
C GLN A 406 28.06 15.54 -11.77
N PRO A 407 28.95 15.13 -10.86
CA PRO A 407 28.58 14.77 -9.49
C PRO A 407 27.98 15.95 -8.70
N LEU A 408 28.47 17.18 -8.94
CA LEU A 408 27.93 18.38 -8.31
C LEU A 408 26.46 18.61 -8.70
N VAL A 409 26.12 18.43 -9.98
CA VAL A 409 24.74 18.59 -10.47
C VAL A 409 23.81 17.59 -9.78
N ILE A 410 24.24 16.33 -9.62
CA ILE A 410 23.48 15.30 -8.90
C ILE A 410 23.18 15.74 -7.47
N LEU A 411 24.18 16.24 -6.75
CA LEU A 411 24.01 16.70 -5.37
C LEU A 411 23.02 17.89 -5.30
N LEU A 412 23.11 18.83 -6.23
CA LEU A 412 22.22 19.99 -6.29
C LEU A 412 20.78 19.59 -6.63
N LEU A 413 20.58 18.63 -7.53
CA LEU A 413 19.26 18.07 -7.87
C LEU A 413 18.66 17.26 -6.72
N ALA A 414 19.49 16.58 -5.92
CA ALA A 414 19.04 15.81 -4.77
C ALA A 414 18.40 16.70 -3.69
N VAL A 415 18.82 17.96 -3.53
CA VAL A 415 18.30 18.87 -2.50
C VAL A 415 16.78 19.10 -2.61
N PRO A 416 16.22 19.60 -3.73
CA PRO A 416 14.77 19.79 -3.84
C PRO A 416 14.00 18.47 -3.76
N ILE A 417 14.56 17.37 -4.27
CA ILE A 417 13.95 16.02 -4.18
C ILE A 417 13.81 15.60 -2.72
N LEU A 418 14.88 15.72 -1.92
CA LEU A 418 14.89 15.40 -0.50
C LEU A 418 13.85 16.21 0.27
N ILE A 419 13.88 17.53 0.09
CA ILE A 419 12.94 18.44 0.73
C ILE A 419 11.51 18.02 0.40
N GLN A 420 11.23 17.76 -0.87
CA GLN A 420 9.90 17.37 -1.31
C GLN A 420 9.44 16.04 -0.70
N VAL A 421 10.28 15.00 -0.71
CA VAL A 421 9.88 13.68 -0.22
C VAL A 421 9.50 13.74 1.25
N TYR A 422 10.32 14.38 2.09
CA TYR A 422 10.00 14.56 3.50
C TYR A 422 8.80 15.47 3.72
N PHE A 423 8.65 16.53 2.93
CA PHE A 423 7.51 17.43 3.01
C PHE A 423 6.20 16.70 2.68
N ASN A 424 6.14 15.97 1.57
CA ASN A 424 4.94 15.25 1.14
C ASN A 424 4.59 14.13 2.13
N ALA A 425 5.58 13.33 2.56
CA ALA A 425 5.37 12.28 3.55
C ALA A 425 4.86 12.87 4.87
N GLY A 426 5.51 13.92 5.36
CA GLY A 426 5.15 14.59 6.61
C GLY A 426 3.77 15.23 6.56
N LEU A 427 3.45 15.94 5.47
CA LEU A 427 2.15 16.58 5.27
C LEU A 427 1.03 15.55 5.14
N ALA A 428 1.23 14.50 4.33
CA ALA A 428 0.28 13.40 4.20
C ALA A 428 0.01 12.73 5.56
N TYR A 429 1.07 12.38 6.31
CA TYR A 429 0.96 11.76 7.62
C TYR A 429 0.25 12.67 8.63
N TRP A 430 0.58 13.96 8.64
CA TRP A 430 -0.07 14.95 9.50
C TRP A 430 -1.55 15.16 9.15
N LEU A 431 -1.89 15.29 7.86
CA LEU A 431 -3.26 15.42 7.38
C LEU A 431 -4.08 14.17 7.72
N SER A 432 -3.54 12.98 7.47
CA SER A 432 -4.17 11.72 7.88
C SER A 432 -4.49 11.71 9.37
N ARG A 433 -3.56 12.18 10.21
CA ARG A 433 -3.82 12.31 11.65
C ARG A 433 -4.92 13.31 11.95
N ARG A 434 -4.92 14.47 11.27
CA ARG A 434 -5.91 15.54 11.47
C ARG A 434 -7.33 15.11 11.10
N PHE A 435 -7.47 14.23 10.11
CA PHE A 435 -8.74 13.68 9.65
C PHE A 435 -9.14 12.37 10.36
N GLY A 436 -8.37 11.92 11.36
CA GLY A 436 -8.70 10.73 12.14
C GLY A 436 -8.57 9.43 11.34
N VAL A 437 -7.63 9.38 10.37
CA VAL A 437 -7.32 8.18 9.61
C VAL A 437 -6.50 7.22 10.49
N ALA A 438 -6.85 5.94 10.52
CA ALA A 438 -6.11 4.92 11.27
C ALA A 438 -4.65 4.83 10.79
N TRP A 439 -3.71 4.54 11.70
CA TRP A 439 -2.29 4.51 11.37
C TRP A 439 -1.95 3.51 10.26
N CYS A 440 -2.62 2.34 10.22
CA CYS A 440 -2.43 1.33 9.17
C CYS A 440 -2.83 1.82 7.76
N VAL A 441 -3.62 2.89 7.66
CA VAL A 441 -3.95 3.56 6.40
C VAL A 441 -3.07 4.80 6.20
N ALA A 442 -2.81 5.56 7.26
CA ALA A 442 -2.03 6.79 7.23
C ALA A 442 -0.55 6.58 6.89
N ALA A 443 0.05 5.49 7.37
CA ALA A 443 1.43 5.15 7.08
C ALA A 443 1.62 4.85 5.57
N PRO A 444 0.83 3.96 4.94
CA PRO A 444 0.82 3.82 3.49
C PRO A 444 0.43 5.10 2.76
N ALA A 445 -0.53 5.88 3.27
CA ALA A 445 -0.95 7.14 2.65
C ALA A 445 0.20 8.13 2.51
N ALA A 446 1.05 8.22 3.54
CA ALA A 446 2.25 9.06 3.53
C ALA A 446 3.31 8.58 2.55
N LEU A 447 3.53 7.27 2.48
CA LEU A 447 4.53 6.68 1.60
C LEU A 447 4.11 6.76 0.13
N ILE A 448 2.84 6.45 -0.16
CA ILE A 448 2.25 6.61 -1.50
C ILE A 448 2.29 8.09 -1.92
N GLY A 449 1.95 8.99 -0.98
CA GLY A 449 1.98 10.43 -1.16
C GLY A 449 3.34 10.98 -1.59
N ALA A 450 4.41 10.42 -1.05
CA ALA A 450 5.77 10.88 -1.29
C ALA A 450 6.47 10.19 -2.47
N SER A 451 6.10 8.94 -2.76
CA SER A 451 6.75 8.10 -3.78
C SER A 451 6.47 8.54 -5.23
N ASN A 452 7.43 8.33 -6.12
CA ASN A 452 7.36 8.64 -7.54
C ASN A 452 7.40 7.39 -8.44
N PHE A 453 6.87 7.53 -9.65
CA PHE A 453 6.96 6.51 -10.68
C PHE A 453 8.09 6.86 -11.65
N PHE A 454 9.29 6.42 -11.30
CA PHE A 454 10.49 6.83 -12.01
C PHE A 454 10.57 6.27 -13.43
N GLU A 455 10.10 5.06 -13.70
CA GLU A 455 10.22 4.45 -15.02
C GLU A 455 9.41 5.22 -16.07
N LEU A 456 8.19 5.59 -15.71
CA LEU A 456 7.35 6.46 -16.54
C LEU A 456 7.97 7.86 -16.68
N ALA A 457 8.47 8.44 -15.58
CA ALA A 457 9.07 9.78 -15.60
C ALA A 457 10.33 9.84 -16.48
N VAL A 458 11.23 8.86 -16.35
CA VAL A 458 12.45 8.75 -17.16
C VAL A 458 12.09 8.50 -18.62
N ALA A 459 11.15 7.59 -18.91
CA ALA A 459 10.71 7.34 -20.28
C ALA A 459 10.11 8.60 -20.93
N ALA A 460 9.22 9.31 -20.22
CA ALA A 460 8.67 10.57 -20.69
C ALA A 460 9.76 11.64 -20.88
N ALA A 461 10.72 11.76 -19.94
CA ALA A 461 11.81 12.72 -20.06
C ALA A 461 12.69 12.44 -21.28
N ILE A 462 13.05 11.17 -21.52
CA ILE A 462 13.83 10.76 -22.70
C ILE A 462 13.05 11.03 -23.98
N SER A 463 11.76 10.71 -24.05
CA SER A 463 10.97 10.96 -25.26
C SER A 463 10.78 12.44 -25.56
N LEU A 464 10.60 13.28 -24.54
CA LEU A 464 10.35 14.72 -24.70
C LEU A 464 11.64 15.52 -24.95
N PHE A 465 12.71 15.21 -24.20
CA PHE A 465 13.93 16.03 -24.14
C PHE A 465 15.18 15.31 -24.65
N GLY A 466 15.11 14.00 -24.88
CA GLY A 466 16.23 13.18 -25.31
C GLY A 466 17.03 12.59 -24.14
N LEU A 467 17.81 11.56 -24.44
CA LEU A 467 18.62 10.83 -23.47
C LEU A 467 19.77 11.67 -22.88
N GLY A 468 20.32 12.61 -23.67
CA GLY A 468 21.39 13.53 -23.24
C GLY A 468 20.94 14.70 -22.35
N SER A 469 19.66 14.77 -22.00
CA SER A 469 19.07 15.97 -21.40
C SER A 469 19.18 16.01 -19.88
N GLY A 470 19.20 17.23 -19.33
CA GLY A 470 19.08 17.44 -17.90
C GLY A 470 17.79 16.86 -17.31
N ALA A 471 16.70 16.79 -18.09
CA ALA A 471 15.45 16.18 -17.68
C ALA A 471 15.59 14.67 -17.41
N ALA A 472 16.28 13.96 -18.31
CA ALA A 472 16.57 12.54 -18.15
C ALA A 472 17.50 12.29 -16.95
N LEU A 473 18.53 13.14 -16.76
CA LEU A 473 19.40 13.04 -15.59
C LEU A 473 18.63 13.28 -14.28
N ALA A 474 17.80 14.33 -14.19
CA ALA A 474 17.05 14.66 -12.98
C ALA A 474 16.07 13.56 -12.55
N THR A 475 15.43 12.89 -13.50
CA THR A 475 14.54 11.75 -13.20
C THR A 475 15.32 10.53 -12.69
N VAL A 476 16.51 10.25 -13.23
CA VAL A 476 17.43 9.20 -12.74
C VAL A 476 18.00 9.53 -11.36
N VAL A 477 18.35 10.79 -11.10
CA VAL A 477 18.76 11.25 -9.75
C VAL A 477 17.64 11.05 -8.73
N GLY A 478 16.39 11.23 -9.14
CA GLY A 478 15.22 10.83 -8.36
C GLY A 478 15.33 9.41 -7.81
N VAL A 479 15.65 8.44 -8.65
CA VAL A 479 15.80 7.02 -8.27
C VAL A 479 16.91 6.82 -7.25
N LEU A 480 18.06 7.47 -7.46
CA LEU A 480 19.22 7.39 -6.56
C LEU A 480 18.87 7.86 -5.14
N VAL A 481 18.10 8.94 -5.05
CA VAL A 481 17.77 9.61 -3.79
C VAL A 481 16.56 8.96 -3.12
N GLU A 482 15.55 8.56 -3.89
CA GLU A 482 14.25 8.17 -3.35
C GLU A 482 14.32 6.89 -2.51
N VAL A 483 14.99 5.83 -2.96
CA VAL A 483 15.03 4.55 -2.24
C VAL A 483 15.55 4.69 -0.79
N PRO A 484 16.73 5.28 -0.51
CA PRO A 484 17.21 5.42 0.86
C PRO A 484 16.34 6.35 1.69
N VAL A 485 15.77 7.38 1.07
CA VAL A 485 14.91 8.35 1.77
C VAL A 485 13.56 7.73 2.12
N MET A 486 12.96 6.95 1.23
CA MET A 486 11.71 6.25 1.50
C MET A 486 11.88 5.23 2.64
N LEU A 487 13.01 4.53 2.71
CA LEU A 487 13.34 3.66 3.85
C LEU A 487 13.50 4.45 5.16
N SER A 488 14.08 5.64 5.11
CA SER A 488 14.16 6.52 6.28
C SER A 488 12.76 6.98 6.72
N VAL A 489 11.88 7.33 5.79
CA VAL A 489 10.48 7.71 6.05
C VAL A 489 9.70 6.55 6.66
N VAL A 490 9.86 5.32 6.14
CA VAL A 490 9.30 4.09 6.74
C VAL A 490 9.72 3.98 8.19
N LYS A 491 11.02 4.13 8.49
CA LYS A 491 11.55 4.08 9.85
C LYS A 491 10.95 5.16 10.75
N ILE A 492 10.83 6.39 10.25
CA ILE A 492 10.24 7.53 10.97
C ILE A 492 8.77 7.23 11.29
N VAL A 493 7.96 6.88 10.29
CA VAL A 493 6.51 6.62 10.44
C VAL A 493 6.23 5.48 11.43
N LYS A 494 7.07 4.43 11.43
CA LYS A 494 7.01 3.34 12.42
C LYS A 494 7.37 3.82 13.82
N ALA A 495 8.47 4.56 13.96
CA ALA A 495 8.91 5.08 15.25
C ALA A 495 7.90 6.08 15.85
N THR A 496 7.20 6.86 15.01
CA THR A 496 6.21 7.84 15.44
C THR A 496 4.80 7.26 15.62
N LYS A 497 4.61 5.95 15.48
CA LYS A 497 3.30 5.30 15.68
C LYS A 497 2.67 5.62 17.04
N PRO A 498 3.38 5.55 18.19
CA PRO A 498 2.79 5.90 19.48
C PRO A 498 2.34 7.36 19.54
N TRP A 499 3.13 8.27 18.97
CA TRP A 499 2.75 9.69 18.86
C TRP A 499 1.49 9.85 18.01
N TYR A 500 1.38 9.14 16.89
CA TYR A 500 0.25 9.23 15.99
C TYR A 500 -1.05 8.74 16.64
N GLU A 501 -0.99 7.58 17.29
CA GLU A 501 -2.12 6.93 17.97
C GLU A 501 -2.49 7.63 19.30
N GLY A 502 -1.57 8.38 19.91
CA GLY A 502 -1.74 9.08 21.19
C GLY A 502 -2.72 10.27 21.18
N ARG A 503 -3.69 10.33 20.26
CA ARG A 503 -4.78 11.32 20.27
C ARG A 503 -6.12 10.65 20.60
N THR A 504 -6.41 10.52 21.90
CA THR A 504 -7.73 10.14 22.42
C THR A 504 -8.23 11.03 23.57
N HIS A 505 -7.55 12.14 23.90
CA HIS A 505 -8.05 13.10 24.89
C HIS A 505 -7.60 14.53 24.54
N ALA A 506 -8.42 15.24 23.77
CA ALA A 506 -8.46 16.71 23.74
C ALA A 506 -9.83 17.14 23.23
#